data_AF-A0A6G7VAZ2-F1
#
_entry.id   AF-A0A6G7VAZ2-F1
#
_cell.length_a   1.000
_cell.length_b   1.000
_cell.length_c   1.000
_cell.angle_alpha   90.00
_cell.angle_beta   90.00
_cell.angle_gamma   90.00
#
_symmetry.space_group_name_H-M   'P 1'
#
loop_
_entity.id
_entity.type
_entity.pdbx_description
1 polymer ?
#
loop_
_entity_poly.entity_id
_entity_poly.type
_entity_poly.pdbx_seq_one_letter_code
_entity_poly.pdbx_strand_id
1 'polypeptide(L)'
;MFEYSEFNIAPWGWEITVYFFLIGTAAMTFVYAAAPAVFGNVFGGIARSMEPFQKPGMLAALVLLFISGPLLIVDLGVPERFLYPILHFHWTSPLFWGALFLPLFGLCIIGFWPLSGSTGPSCSSRSASSACC
;
A
#
# COMPACT_ATOMS: atom_id res chain seq x y z
N MET A 1 -45.51 4.82 -14.29
CA MET A 1 -44.43 4.07 -14.97
C MET A 1 -43.16 4.85 -14.64
N PHE A 2 -42.24 4.28 -13.86
CA PHE A 2 -41.02 4.98 -13.46
C PHE A 2 -40.18 5.26 -14.71
N GLU A 3 -39.93 6.53 -15.01
CA GLU A 3 -38.94 6.93 -15.99
C GLU A 3 -37.56 6.64 -15.37
N TYR A 4 -36.94 5.56 -15.81
CA TYR A 4 -35.54 5.28 -15.56
C TYR A 4 -34.76 6.27 -16.43
N SER A 5 -34.29 7.36 -15.83
CA SER A 5 -33.29 8.21 -16.46
C SER A 5 -32.03 7.37 -16.67
N GLU A 6 -31.79 6.99 -17.93
CA GLU A 6 -30.58 6.38 -18.51
C GLU A 6 -29.28 7.19 -18.23
N PHE A 7 -29.38 8.28 -17.47
CA PHE A 7 -28.30 9.15 -16.98
C PHE A 7 -28.10 9.05 -15.46
N ASN A 8 -28.42 7.92 -14.83
CA ASN A 8 -27.67 7.50 -13.63
C ASN A 8 -26.25 7.06 -14.04
N ILE A 9 -25.55 7.93 -14.77
CA ILE A 9 -24.11 7.85 -14.95
C ILE A 9 -23.56 7.82 -13.52
N ALA A 10 -22.76 6.82 -13.17
CA ALA A 10 -22.23 6.68 -11.82
C ALA A 10 -21.76 8.06 -11.32
N PRO A 11 -22.26 8.59 -10.18
CA PRO A 11 -21.84 9.90 -9.68
C PRO A 11 -20.37 9.91 -9.22
N TRP A 12 -19.65 8.85 -9.55
CA TRP A 12 -18.31 8.50 -9.14
C TRP A 12 -17.42 8.87 -10.30
N GLY A 13 -16.69 9.96 -10.15
CA GLY A 13 -15.78 10.40 -11.21
C GLY A 13 -14.56 9.47 -11.32
N TRP A 14 -13.67 9.84 -12.24
CA TRP A 14 -12.42 9.12 -12.52
C TRP A 14 -11.50 9.00 -11.28
N GLU A 15 -11.69 9.87 -10.28
CA GLU A 15 -10.96 9.95 -9.03
C GLU A 15 -10.99 8.62 -8.26
N ILE A 16 -12.17 7.99 -8.16
CA ILE A 16 -12.35 6.73 -7.44
C ILE A 16 -11.63 5.57 -8.15
N THR A 17 -11.61 5.58 -9.48
CA THR A 17 -10.94 4.54 -10.26
C THR A 17 -9.42 4.61 -10.06
N VAL A 18 -8.86 5.81 -10.11
CA VAL A 18 -7.42 6.04 -9.88
C VAL A 18 -7.06 5.71 -8.42
N TYR A 19 -7.92 6.08 -7.47
CA TYR A 19 -7.73 5.75 -6.07
C TYR A 19 -7.64 4.23 -5.84
N PHE A 20 -8.62 3.45 -6.34
CA PHE A 20 -8.61 1.99 -6.18
C PHE A 20 -7.40 1.32 -6.85
N PHE A 21 -6.98 1.84 -8.00
CA PHE A 21 -5.79 1.36 -8.68
C PHE A 21 -4.51 1.63 -7.86
N LEU A 22 -4.35 2.85 -7.34
CA LEU A 22 -3.17 3.23 -6.55
C LEU A 22 -3.09 2.45 -5.23
N ILE A 23 -4.21 2.31 -4.51
CA ILE A 23 -4.18 1.58 -3.24
C ILE A 23 -4.02 0.07 -3.43
N GLY A 24 -4.59 -0.50 -4.49
CA GLY A 24 -4.40 -1.91 -4.85
C GLY A 24 -2.94 -2.21 -5.22
N THR A 25 -2.32 -1.35 -6.02
CA THR A 25 -0.89 -1.48 -6.35
C THR A 25 0.01 -1.27 -5.13
N ALA A 26 -0.30 -0.32 -4.25
CA ALA A 26 0.40 -0.15 -2.98
C ALA A 26 0.30 -1.38 -2.07
N ALA A 27 -0.88 -1.99 -1.96
CA ALA A 27 -1.09 -3.20 -1.16
C ALA A 27 -0.28 -4.37 -1.71
N MET A 28 -0.32 -4.62 -3.02
CA MET A 28 0.39 -5.75 -3.62
C MET A 28 1.91 -5.58 -3.58
N THR A 29 2.41 -4.35 -3.79
CA THR A 29 3.85 -4.05 -3.65
C THR A 29 4.34 -4.27 -2.23
N PHE A 30 3.54 -3.90 -1.21
CA PHE A 30 3.86 -4.20 0.18
C PHE A 30 3.84 -5.70 0.49
N VAL A 31 2.82 -6.43 0.02
CA VAL A 31 2.73 -7.90 0.21
C VAL A 31 3.95 -8.58 -0.40
N TYR A 32 4.37 -8.18 -1.60
CA TYR A 32 5.55 -8.73 -2.26
C TYR A 32 6.85 -8.39 -1.49
N ALA A 33 6.96 -7.16 -0.95
CA ALA A 33 8.09 -6.76 -0.12
C ALA A 33 8.13 -7.48 1.24
N ALA A 34 6.98 -7.80 1.82
CA ALA A 34 6.86 -8.52 3.10
C ALA A 34 6.99 -10.05 2.95
N ALA A 35 6.78 -10.59 1.74
CA ALA A 35 6.89 -12.01 1.43
C ALA A 35 8.18 -12.68 1.94
N PRO A 36 9.40 -12.14 1.75
CA PRO A 36 10.62 -12.77 2.27
C PRO A 36 10.63 -12.91 3.79
N ALA A 37 10.07 -11.96 4.53
CA ALA A 37 10.01 -12.00 5.99
C ALA A 37 8.99 -13.02 6.51
N VAL A 38 7.86 -13.19 5.81
CA VAL A 38 6.77 -14.11 6.23
C VAL A 38 7.03 -15.54 5.75
N PHE A 39 7.50 -15.70 4.51
CA PHE A 39 7.70 -17.01 3.87
C PHE A 39 9.15 -17.50 3.92
N GLY A 40 10.09 -16.72 4.47
CA GLY A 40 11.51 -17.09 4.59
C GLY A 40 11.73 -18.43 5.30
N ASN A 41 10.95 -18.71 6.35
CA ASN A 41 11.04 -19.97 7.10
C ASN A 41 10.43 -21.17 6.37
N VAL A 42 9.51 -20.94 5.41
CA VAL A 42 8.78 -21.99 4.70
C VAL A 42 9.44 -22.31 3.35
N PHE A 43 10.03 -21.31 2.67
CA PHE A 43 10.51 -21.43 1.28
C PHE A 43 12.02 -21.27 1.08
N GLY A 44 12.83 -21.15 2.15
CA GLY A 44 14.27 -21.45 2.24
C GLY A 44 15.26 -20.76 1.27
N GLY A 45 15.05 -20.90 -0.04
CA GLY A 45 15.88 -20.35 -1.12
C GLY A 45 15.21 -19.25 -1.97
N ILE A 46 13.91 -19.34 -2.25
CA ILE A 46 13.19 -18.34 -3.09
C ILE A 46 13.07 -17.00 -2.36
N ALA A 47 12.87 -17.04 -1.05
CA ALA A 47 12.73 -15.85 -0.21
C ALA A 47 14.00 -14.98 -0.17
N ARG A 48 15.20 -15.59 -0.21
CA ARG A 48 16.47 -14.84 -0.20
C ARG A 48 16.68 -13.99 -1.46
N SER A 49 16.19 -14.45 -2.61
CA SER A 49 16.29 -13.67 -3.86
C SER A 49 15.44 -12.40 -3.84
N MET A 50 14.47 -12.30 -2.93
CA MET A 50 13.53 -11.17 -2.84
C MET A 50 13.93 -10.13 -1.78
N GLU A 51 14.93 -10.43 -0.93
CA GLU A 51 15.49 -9.51 0.07
C GLU A 51 15.92 -8.14 -0.50
N PRO A 52 16.61 -8.02 -1.65
CA PRO A 52 16.99 -6.71 -2.18
C PRO A 52 15.79 -5.87 -2.62
N PHE A 53 14.65 -6.50 -2.90
CA PHE A 53 13.43 -5.82 -3.33
C PHE A 53 12.59 -5.29 -2.15
N GLN A 54 12.87 -5.73 -0.92
CA GLN A 54 12.10 -5.37 0.27
C GLN A 54 12.13 -3.86 0.56
N LYS A 55 13.31 -3.25 0.58
CA LYS A 55 13.49 -1.81 0.83
C LYS A 55 12.85 -0.91 -0.25
N PRO A 56 13.14 -1.09 -1.55
CA PRO A 56 12.52 -0.26 -2.58
C PRO A 56 11.01 -0.51 -2.70
N GLY A 57 10.54 -1.74 -2.51
CA GLY A 57 9.10 -2.08 -2.54
C GLY A 57 8.31 -1.40 -1.42
N MET A 58 8.84 -1.37 -0.20
CA MET A 58 8.23 -0.64 0.92
C MET A 58 8.20 0.87 0.69
N LEU A 59 9.30 1.45 0.17
CA LEU A 59 9.35 2.88 -0.14
C LEU A 59 8.34 3.24 -1.23
N ALA A 60 8.25 2.42 -2.28
CA ALA A 60 7.26 2.60 -3.35
C ALA A 60 5.83 2.51 -2.82
N ALA A 61 5.52 1.52 -1.98
CA ALA A 61 4.21 1.38 -1.34
C ALA A 61 3.86 2.60 -0.47
N LEU A 62 4.83 3.14 0.29
CA LEU A 62 4.63 4.32 1.12
C LEU A 62 4.37 5.59 0.30
N VAL A 63 5.08 5.77 -0.82
CA VAL A 63 4.85 6.89 -1.75
C VAL A 63 3.46 6.79 -2.40
N LEU A 64 3.07 5.60 -2.87
CA LEU A 64 1.75 5.37 -3.45
C LEU A 64 0.64 5.63 -2.43
N LEU A 65 0.84 5.21 -1.17
CA LEU A 65 -0.09 5.48 -0.08
C LEU A 65 -0.21 6.98 0.21
N PHE A 66 0.92 7.69 0.23
CA PHE A 66 0.95 9.13 0.45
C PHE A 66 0.23 9.90 -0.66
N ILE A 67 0.21 9.39 -1.90
CA ILE A 67 -0.58 9.96 -3.01
C ILE A 67 -2.06 9.59 -2.87
N SER A 68 -2.38 8.39 -2.39
CA SER A 68 -3.77 7.93 -2.22
C SER A 68 -4.54 8.70 -1.14
N GLY A 69 -3.88 9.15 -0.07
CA GLY A 69 -4.50 9.91 1.02
C GLY A 69 -5.14 11.24 0.58
N PRO A 70 -4.39 12.15 -0.07
CA PRO A 70 -4.93 13.37 -0.65
C PRO A 70 -6.01 13.12 -1.70
N LEU A 71 -5.88 12.05 -2.50
CA LEU A 71 -6.88 11.72 -3.53
C LEU A 71 -8.25 11.39 -2.89
N LEU A 72 -8.24 10.73 -1.73
CA LEU A 72 -9.45 10.44 -0.95
C LEU A 72 -10.06 11.72 -0.35
N ILE A 73 -9.24 12.70 0.05
CA ILE A 73 -9.73 14.01 0.51
C ILE A 73 -10.40 14.79 -0.63
N VAL A 74 -9.82 14.72 -1.84
CA VAL A 74 -10.38 15.34 -3.05
C VAL A 74 -11.72 14.68 -3.43
N ASP A 75 -11.83 13.36 -3.32
CA ASP A 75 -13.08 12.62 -3.57
C ASP A 75 -14.24 13.06 -2.65
N LEU A 76 -13.93 13.36 -1.38
CA LEU A 76 -14.94 13.81 -0.41
C LEU A 76 -15.30 15.30 -0.54
N GLY A 77 -14.52 16.10 -1.26
CA GLY A 77 -14.74 17.54 -1.51
C GLY A 77 -14.64 18.46 -0.28
N VAL A 78 -14.73 17.93 0.94
CA VAL A 78 -14.64 18.68 2.20
C VAL A 78 -13.76 17.89 3.19
N PRO A 79 -12.58 18.41 3.60
CA PRO A 79 -11.63 17.66 4.42
C PRO A 79 -12.18 17.29 5.81
N GLU A 80 -13.11 18.08 6.36
CA GLU A 80 -13.77 17.75 7.63
C GLU A 80 -14.55 16.43 7.55
N ARG A 81 -15.11 16.07 6.39
CA ARG A 81 -15.84 14.81 6.21
C ARG A 81 -14.96 13.57 6.32
N PHE A 82 -13.64 13.67 6.16
CA PHE A 82 -12.74 12.53 6.35
C PHE A 82 -12.53 12.20 7.84
N LEU A 83 -12.61 13.21 8.72
CA LEU A 83 -12.48 13.05 10.17
C LEU A 83 -13.77 12.52 10.79
N TYR A 84 -14.93 12.82 10.21
CA TYR A 84 -16.24 12.37 10.71
C TYR A 84 -16.34 10.85 10.88
N PRO A 85 -15.92 10.00 9.90
CA PRO A 85 -15.87 8.55 10.06
C PRO A 85 -14.98 8.11 11.22
N ILE A 86 -13.81 8.74 11.40
CA ILE A 86 -12.86 8.37 12.47
C ILE A 86 -13.44 8.70 13.85
N LEU A 87 -14.17 9.82 13.96
CA LEU A 87 -14.79 10.28 15.21
C LEU A 87 -16.14 9.57 15.51
N HIS A 88 -16.93 9.29 14.48
CA HIS A 88 -18.26 8.67 14.59
C HIS A 88 -18.25 7.31 13.93
N PHE A 89 -18.07 6.28 14.76
CA PHE A 89 -17.86 4.91 14.32
C PHE A 89 -19.13 4.31 13.70
N HIS A 90 -19.13 4.10 12.38
CA HIS A 90 -20.25 3.50 11.64
C HIS A 90 -19.80 2.23 10.90
N TRP A 91 -20.08 1.06 11.48
CA TRP A 91 -19.56 -0.24 11.00
C TRP A 91 -20.21 -0.72 9.70
N THR A 92 -21.42 -0.21 9.42
CA THR A 92 -22.21 -0.55 8.23
C THR A 92 -21.75 0.17 6.97
N SER A 93 -20.90 1.19 7.10
CA SER A 93 -20.48 2.03 5.98
C SER A 93 -19.15 1.55 5.40
N PRO A 94 -19.07 1.17 4.10
CA PRO A 94 -17.81 0.77 3.47
C PRO A 94 -16.78 1.91 3.44
N LEU A 95 -17.23 3.16 3.40
CA LEU A 95 -16.37 4.35 3.44
C LEU A 95 -15.58 4.44 4.77
N PHE A 96 -16.20 4.06 5.89
CA PHE A 96 -15.55 4.05 7.20
C PHE A 96 -14.37 3.07 7.23
N TRP A 97 -14.54 1.87 6.68
CA TRP A 97 -13.48 0.88 6.57
C TRP A 97 -12.31 1.38 5.73
N GLY A 98 -12.58 2.05 4.60
CA GLY A 98 -11.53 2.67 3.78
C GLY A 98 -10.73 3.74 4.54
N ALA A 99 -11.44 4.64 5.24
CA ALA A 99 -10.82 5.70 6.05
C ALA A 99 -10.00 5.16 7.23
N LEU A 100 -10.37 4.00 7.78
CA LEU A 100 -9.64 3.33 8.86
C LEU A 100 -8.45 2.51 8.34
N PHE A 101 -8.60 1.82 7.20
CA PHE A 101 -7.54 0.97 6.65
C PHE A 101 -6.38 1.76 6.04
N LEU A 102 -6.60 2.96 5.48
CA LEU A 102 -5.51 3.81 4.99
C LEU A 102 -4.44 4.12 6.05
N PRO A 103 -4.79 4.75 7.20
CA PRO A 103 -3.81 5.07 8.23
C PRO A 103 -3.26 3.82 8.91
N LEU A 104 -4.09 2.77 9.08
CA LEU A 104 -3.63 1.50 9.62
C LEU A 104 -2.58 0.85 8.71
N PHE A 105 -2.79 0.87 7.38
CA PHE A 105 -1.85 0.34 6.41
C PHE A 105 -0.54 1.13 6.39
N GLY A 106 -0.61 2.47 6.45
CA GLY A 106 0.59 3.31 6.61
C GLY A 106 1.36 2.99 7.90
N LEU A 107 0.65 2.79 9.01
CA LEU A 107 1.25 2.42 10.29
C LEU A 107 1.91 1.02 10.23
N CYS A 108 1.30 0.05 9.54
CA CYS A 108 1.90 -1.26 9.30
C CYS A 108 3.21 -1.16 8.49
N ILE A 109 3.27 -0.34 7.44
CA ILE A 109 4.49 -0.14 6.65
C ILE A 109 5.60 0.48 7.51
N ILE A 110 5.27 1.51 8.29
CA ILE A 110 6.21 2.17 9.19
C ILE A 110 6.68 1.21 10.29
N GLY A 111 5.77 0.42 10.87
CA GLY A 111 6.09 -0.59 11.88
C GLY A 111 6.94 -1.74 11.35
N PHE A 112 6.82 -2.07 10.07
CA PHE A 112 7.63 -3.10 9.41
C PHE A 112 9.04 -2.60 9.01
N TRP A 113 9.20 -1.28 8.81
CA TRP A 113 10.49 -0.65 8.51
C TRP A 113 11.64 -1.06 9.45
N PRO A 114 11.50 -0.98 10.80
CA PRO A 114 12.54 -1.38 11.73
C PRO A 114 12.84 -2.89 11.69
N LEU A 115 11.88 -3.75 11.34
CA LEU A 115 12.15 -5.18 11.14
C LEU A 115 13.02 -5.46 9.92
N SER A 116 12.92 -4.65 8.86
CA SER A 116 13.73 -4.81 7.64
C SER A 116 15.16 -4.24 7.78
N GLY A 117 15.42 -3.45 8.82
CA GLY A 117 16.71 -2.79 9.06
C GLY A 117 17.80 -3.73 9.59
N SER A 118 17.43 -4.89 10.15
CA SER A 118 18.37 -5.86 10.71
C SER A 118 18.97 -6.82 9.67
N THR A 119 18.45 -6.86 8.44
CA THR A 119 19.12 -7.48 7.28
C THR A 119 20.11 -6.48 6.67
N GLY A 120 21.21 -6.27 7.39
CA GLY A 120 22.41 -5.61 6.88
C GLY A 120 23.01 -6.36 5.68
N PRO A 121 23.85 -5.68 4.88
CA PRO A 121 24.11 -6.01 3.49
C PRO A 121 24.91 -7.31 3.34
N SER A 122 24.39 -8.27 2.56
CA SER A 122 25.28 -9.21 1.89
C SER A 122 26.00 -8.47 0.78
N CYS A 123 27.27 -8.22 1.03
CA CYS A 123 28.29 -7.67 0.14
C CYS A 123 28.07 -8.05 -1.35
N SER A 124 27.41 -7.18 -2.13
CA SER A 124 27.37 -7.26 -3.59
C SER A 124 28.47 -6.37 -4.16
N SER A 125 29.70 -6.81 -3.98
CA SER A 125 30.88 -6.33 -4.72
C SER A 125 31.66 -7.54 -5.22
N ARG A 126 31.05 -8.31 -6.11
CA ARG A 126 31.79 -9.26 -6.95
C ARG A 126 31.25 -9.34 -8.37
N SER A 127 30.97 -8.17 -8.95
CA SER A 127 31.31 -7.89 -10.35
C SER A 127 32.54 -7.00 -10.36
N ALA A 128 33.65 -7.58 -9.89
CA ALA A 128 34.99 -7.09 -10.20
C ALA A 128 35.82 -8.36 -10.40
N SER A 129 35.99 -8.69 -11.68
CA SER A 129 37.13 -9.37 -12.28
C SER A 129 38.21 -9.86 -11.31
N SER A 130 38.61 -11.13 -11.46
CA SER A 130 39.97 -11.60 -11.19
C SER A 130 40.56 -11.35 -9.79
N ALA A 131 40.10 -12.07 -8.75
CA ALA A 131 40.90 -12.28 -7.53
C ALA A 131 40.27 -13.39 -6.65
N CYS A 132 40.30 -14.61 -7.15
CA CYS A 132 40.29 -15.81 -6.31
C CYS A 132 41.63 -16.51 -6.58
N CYS A 133 42.65 -16.09 -5.86
CA CYS A 133 43.77 -16.95 -5.45
C CYS A 133 43.74 -16.99 -3.93
#